data_AF-A0A7S0GZF4-F1
#
_entry.id   AF-A0A7S0GZF4-F1
#
_cell.length_a   1.000
_cell.length_b   1.000
_cell.length_c   1.000
_cell.angle_alpha   90.00
_cell.angle_beta   90.00
_cell.angle_gamma   90.00
#
_symmetry.space_group_name_H-M   'P 1'
#
loop_
_entity.id
_entity.type
_entity.pdbx_description
1 polymer ?
#
loop_
_entity_poly.entity_id
_entity_poly.type
_entity_poly.pdbx_seq_one_letter_code
_entity_poly.pdbx_strand_id
1 'polypeptide(L)'
;AGGSAEASRIPPGPPETSLPDPECDTAKRLDAALVSAGAAKALHWVRVPANYYDEPLPFRAACVQAPSVAHMCKTICMENTKCTNEDCGDPINSRWYLVVVQYTARLSQQKLEKYLHALNNGPKHLTRKIGKSKFHMRLAKPDDALRLTGYKHGAVAPFATATPIPTLVSHKIANLQNGGESVLFLGGGEYDLKMGVSLDDLLKGAFHAATVDCTYDDEP
;
A
#
# COMPACT_ATOMS: atom_id res chain seq x y z
N ALA A 1 -15.33 -13.61 -20.69
CA ALA A 1 -16.35 -13.67 -19.62
C ALA A 1 -15.74 -13.03 -18.38
N GLY A 2 -15.85 -11.72 -18.20
CA GLY A 2 -17.07 -11.10 -17.69
C GLY A 2 -17.03 -11.07 -16.15
N GLY A 3 -15.92 -10.60 -15.57
CA GLY A 3 -15.83 -10.39 -14.13
C GLY A 3 -16.66 -9.15 -13.79
N SER A 4 -17.76 -9.32 -13.07
CA SER A 4 -18.53 -8.20 -12.55
C SER A 4 -17.60 -7.34 -11.70
N ALA A 5 -17.28 -6.13 -12.16
CA ALA A 5 -16.83 -5.10 -11.25
C ALA A 5 -17.88 -5.03 -10.15
N GLU A 6 -17.50 -5.27 -8.89
CA GLU A 6 -18.34 -4.87 -7.77
C GLU A 6 -18.52 -3.36 -7.94
N ALA A 7 -19.69 -2.97 -8.44
CA ALA A 7 -20.03 -1.57 -8.63
C ALA A 7 -19.93 -0.90 -7.26
N SER A 8 -19.32 0.28 -7.21
CA SER A 8 -19.35 1.10 -6.00
C SER A 8 -20.79 1.16 -5.50
N ARG A 9 -20.94 1.05 -4.19
CA ARG A 9 -22.26 1.14 -3.53
C ARG A 9 -22.83 2.55 -3.66
N ILE A 10 -21.98 3.52 -3.99
CA ILE A 10 -22.33 4.92 -4.19
C ILE A 10 -22.36 5.20 -5.71
N PRO A 11 -23.51 5.65 -6.26
CA PRO A 11 -23.61 6.06 -7.65
C PRO A 11 -22.56 7.13 -8.04
N PRO A 12 -22.26 7.31 -9.34
CA PRO A 12 -21.43 8.42 -9.78
C PRO A 12 -22.00 9.76 -9.27
N GLY A 13 -21.12 10.64 -8.82
CA GLY A 13 -21.53 11.93 -8.28
C GLY A 13 -20.34 12.81 -7.92
N PRO A 14 -20.59 14.04 -7.41
CA PRO A 14 -19.52 14.91 -6.95
C PRO A 14 -18.89 14.36 -5.64
N PRO A 15 -17.73 14.88 -5.19
CA PRO A 15 -17.00 14.34 -4.04
C PRO A 15 -17.82 14.21 -2.74
N GLU A 16 -18.78 15.10 -2.53
CA GLU A 16 -19.67 15.17 -1.36
C GLU A 16 -20.62 13.99 -1.24
N THR A 17 -20.76 13.18 -2.31
CA THR A 17 -21.51 11.92 -2.25
C THR A 17 -20.79 10.83 -1.46
N SER A 18 -19.51 11.02 -1.14
CA SER A 18 -18.74 10.07 -0.35
C SER A 18 -19.26 10.00 1.09
N LEU A 19 -19.34 8.80 1.66
CA LEU A 19 -19.96 8.58 2.97
C LEU A 19 -19.00 7.84 3.92
N PRO A 20 -18.99 8.19 5.22
CA PRO A 20 -18.30 7.37 6.21
C PRO A 20 -18.89 5.97 6.27
N ASP A 21 -18.04 4.94 6.37
CA ASP A 21 -18.48 3.55 6.53
C ASP A 21 -17.54 2.75 7.45
N PRO A 22 -17.35 3.17 8.72
CA PRO A 22 -16.50 2.47 9.67
C PRO A 22 -17.08 1.12 10.12
N GLU A 23 -18.38 0.89 9.90
CA GLU A 23 -19.09 -0.27 10.44
C GLU A 23 -19.18 -1.45 9.46
N CYS A 24 -18.74 -1.29 8.21
CA CYS A 24 -18.67 -2.41 7.28
C CYS A 24 -17.69 -3.49 7.75
N ASP A 25 -17.95 -4.74 7.36
CA ASP A 25 -17.17 -5.90 7.81
C ASP A 25 -15.68 -5.77 7.45
N THR A 26 -15.38 -5.20 6.28
CA THR A 26 -14.00 -4.95 5.84
C THR A 26 -13.30 -3.95 6.75
N ALA A 27 -13.92 -2.81 7.06
CA ALA A 27 -13.35 -1.81 7.98
C ALA A 27 -13.09 -2.41 9.36
N LYS A 28 -14.07 -3.12 9.94
CA LYS A 28 -13.93 -3.82 11.23
C LYS A 28 -12.77 -4.82 11.24
N ARG A 29 -12.62 -5.60 10.18
CA ARG A 29 -11.53 -6.57 10.05
C ARG A 29 -10.16 -5.89 9.97
N LEU A 30 -10.04 -4.79 9.22
CA LEU A 30 -8.79 -4.04 9.10
C LEU A 30 -8.43 -3.31 10.40
N ASP A 31 -9.41 -2.72 11.09
CA ASP A 31 -9.21 -2.12 12.40
C ASP A 31 -8.76 -3.14 13.45
N ALA A 32 -9.36 -4.34 13.45
CA ALA A 32 -8.93 -5.42 14.33
C ALA A 32 -7.48 -5.85 14.04
N ALA A 33 -7.07 -5.87 12.77
CA ALA A 33 -5.70 -6.19 12.38
C ALA A 33 -4.70 -5.11 12.84
N LEU A 34 -5.05 -3.82 12.68
CA LEU A 34 -4.26 -2.70 13.20
C LEU A 34 -4.06 -2.83 14.72
N VAL A 35 -5.15 -3.00 15.46
CA VAL A 35 -5.12 -3.12 16.92
C VAL A 35 -4.31 -4.34 17.36
N SER A 36 -4.48 -5.49 16.70
CA SER A 36 -3.70 -6.70 17.00
C SER A 36 -2.19 -6.52 16.77
N ALA A 37 -1.80 -5.57 15.91
CA ALA A 37 -0.41 -5.23 15.64
C ALA A 37 0.12 -4.09 16.54
N GLY A 38 -0.69 -3.60 17.49
CA GLY A 38 -0.33 -2.53 18.41
C GLY A 38 -0.50 -1.11 17.84
N ALA A 39 -1.22 -0.96 16.73
CA ALA A 39 -1.61 0.32 16.15
C ALA A 39 -2.98 0.78 16.68
N ALA A 40 -3.31 2.06 16.50
CA ALA A 40 -4.68 2.53 16.66
C ALA A 40 -5.57 2.07 15.48
N LYS A 41 -6.89 2.19 15.63
CA LYS A 41 -7.83 2.05 14.51
C LYS A 41 -7.58 3.11 13.45
N ALA A 42 -8.05 2.88 12.23
CA ALA A 42 -7.98 3.89 11.17
C ALA A 42 -8.73 5.17 11.60
N LEU A 43 -8.19 6.32 11.18
CA LEU A 43 -8.76 7.64 11.46
C LEU A 43 -10.05 7.88 10.67
N HIS A 44 -10.11 7.34 9.44
CA HIS A 44 -11.26 7.48 8.56
C HIS A 44 -11.53 6.20 7.76
N TRP A 45 -12.81 5.90 7.59
CA TRP A 45 -13.32 4.90 6.65
C TRP A 45 -14.33 5.58 5.76
N VAL A 46 -14.05 5.67 4.45
CA VAL A 46 -14.86 6.45 3.50
C VAL A 46 -15.18 5.61 2.28
N ARG A 47 -16.47 5.49 1.94
CA ARG A 47 -16.95 4.99 0.65
C ARG A 47 -16.95 6.13 -0.35
N VAL A 48 -16.37 5.90 -1.53
CA VAL A 48 -16.24 6.89 -2.61
C VAL A 48 -17.18 6.56 -3.79
N PRO A 49 -17.63 7.56 -4.58
CA PRO A 49 -18.56 7.33 -5.68
C PRO A 49 -17.99 6.47 -6.80
N ALA A 50 -18.86 5.88 -7.61
CA ALA A 50 -18.47 4.95 -8.68
C ALA A 50 -17.51 5.57 -9.73
N ASN A 51 -17.59 6.87 -9.99
CA ASN A 51 -16.68 7.60 -10.89
C ASN A 51 -15.30 7.89 -10.27
N TYR A 52 -15.04 7.52 -9.02
CA TYR A 52 -13.79 7.88 -8.32
C TYR A 52 -12.51 7.59 -9.12
N TYR A 53 -12.41 6.41 -9.77
CA TYR A 53 -11.23 6.05 -10.55
C TYR A 53 -11.22 6.58 -11.98
N ASP A 54 -12.34 7.12 -12.47
CA ASP A 54 -12.45 7.79 -13.76
C ASP A 54 -12.05 9.27 -13.66
N GLU A 55 -12.14 9.83 -12.45
CA GLU A 55 -11.87 11.24 -12.15
C GLU A 55 -10.39 11.50 -11.82
N PRO A 56 -9.89 12.75 -11.95
CA PRO A 56 -8.51 13.10 -11.66
C PRO A 56 -8.18 13.07 -10.16
N LEU A 57 -6.89 13.05 -9.80
CA LEU A 57 -6.46 12.97 -8.40
C LEU A 57 -7.03 14.05 -7.46
N PRO A 58 -7.21 15.33 -7.86
CA PRO A 58 -7.84 16.33 -6.99
C PRO A 58 -9.27 15.97 -6.60
N PHE A 59 -10.06 15.42 -7.52
CA PHE A 59 -11.41 14.93 -7.23
C PHE A 59 -11.35 13.79 -6.19
N ARG A 60 -10.44 12.84 -6.39
CA ARG A 60 -10.26 11.70 -5.48
C ARG A 60 -9.84 12.13 -4.08
N ALA A 61 -8.95 13.11 -3.99
CA ALA A 61 -8.55 13.71 -2.73
C ALA A 61 -9.73 14.39 -2.03
N ALA A 62 -10.57 15.11 -2.78
CA ALA A 62 -11.78 15.73 -2.23
C ALA A 62 -12.79 14.70 -1.68
N CYS A 63 -12.96 13.53 -2.34
CA CYS A 63 -13.88 12.48 -1.87
C CYS A 63 -13.57 12.02 -0.44
N VAL A 64 -12.28 11.95 -0.11
CA VAL A 64 -11.81 11.51 1.21
C VAL A 64 -11.40 12.67 2.11
N GLN A 65 -11.62 13.91 1.66
CA GLN A 65 -11.22 15.15 2.35
C GLN A 65 -9.72 15.17 2.71
N ALA A 66 -8.88 14.64 1.83
CA ALA A 66 -7.43 14.65 2.02
C ALA A 66 -6.90 16.10 2.00
N PRO A 67 -5.90 16.44 2.86
CA PRO A 67 -5.32 17.79 2.88
C PRO A 67 -4.71 18.22 1.54
N SER A 68 -4.21 17.25 0.77
CA SER A 68 -3.75 17.45 -0.60
C SER A 68 -3.63 16.12 -1.34
N VAL A 69 -3.45 16.17 -2.66
CA VAL A 69 -3.17 14.97 -3.48
C VAL A 69 -1.91 14.22 -3.04
N ALA A 70 -0.99 14.87 -2.31
CA ALA A 70 0.20 14.23 -1.78
C ALA A 70 -0.10 13.22 -0.65
N HIS A 71 -1.27 13.31 -0.02
CA HIS A 71 -1.72 12.38 1.02
C HIS A 71 -2.37 11.11 0.43
N MET A 72 -2.65 11.12 -0.88
CA MET A 72 -3.25 9.99 -1.58
C MET A 72 -2.16 8.96 -1.90
N CYS A 73 -2.30 7.75 -1.37
CA CYS A 73 -1.34 6.67 -1.53
C CYS A 73 -1.98 5.43 -2.16
N LYS A 74 -1.15 4.60 -2.79
CA LYS A 74 -1.53 3.29 -3.33
C LYS A 74 -0.57 2.22 -2.81
N THR A 75 -1.12 1.02 -2.66
CA THR A 75 -0.35 -0.19 -2.33
C THR A 75 -0.16 -1.00 -3.61
N ILE A 76 1.09 -1.35 -3.92
CA ILE A 76 1.48 -2.11 -5.11
C ILE A 76 2.09 -3.44 -4.65
N CYS A 77 1.57 -4.56 -5.14
CA CYS A 77 2.20 -5.87 -4.93
C CYS A 77 3.31 -6.09 -5.98
N MET A 78 4.54 -6.22 -5.51
CA MET A 78 5.73 -6.43 -6.34
C MET A 78 6.27 -7.86 -6.14
N GLU A 79 6.75 -8.49 -7.22
CA GLU A 79 7.41 -9.80 -7.22
C GLU A 79 8.89 -9.65 -7.58
N ASN A 80 9.77 -10.26 -6.79
CA ASN A 80 11.14 -10.55 -7.17
C ASN A 80 11.18 -11.86 -7.99
N THR A 81 11.11 -11.73 -9.31
CA THR A 81 11.08 -12.86 -10.25
C THR A 81 12.38 -13.68 -10.32
N LYS A 82 13.44 -13.24 -9.63
CA LYS A 82 14.72 -13.95 -9.51
C LYS A 82 14.98 -14.48 -8.09
N CYS A 83 14.04 -14.27 -7.16
CA CYS A 83 14.11 -14.86 -5.83
C CYS A 83 13.90 -16.37 -5.90
N THR A 84 14.67 -17.12 -5.13
CA THR A 84 14.53 -18.58 -4.99
C THR A 84 13.56 -18.97 -3.88
N ASN A 85 13.26 -18.05 -2.97
CA ASN A 85 12.22 -18.27 -1.97
C ASN A 85 10.86 -18.32 -2.68
N GLU A 86 9.97 -19.19 -2.22
CA GLU A 86 8.63 -19.35 -2.78
C GLU A 86 7.54 -18.73 -1.90
N ASP A 87 7.94 -18.07 -0.81
CA ASP A 87 7.05 -17.46 0.18
C ASP A 87 7.50 -16.04 0.60
N CYS A 88 6.86 -15.52 1.65
CA CYS A 88 7.15 -14.24 2.28
C CYS A 88 7.76 -14.39 3.69
N GLY A 89 8.30 -15.58 4.03
CA GLY A 89 8.73 -15.91 5.38
C GLY A 89 10.05 -15.24 5.80
N ASP A 90 10.85 -14.79 4.83
CA ASP A 90 12.06 -14.02 5.05
C ASP A 90 11.83 -12.56 4.64
N PRO A 91 11.54 -11.63 5.56
CA PRO A 91 11.12 -10.28 5.20
C PRO A 91 12.17 -9.46 4.47
N ILE A 92 13.44 -9.86 4.54
CA ILE A 92 14.52 -9.17 3.84
C ILE A 92 14.82 -9.85 2.49
N ASN A 93 14.42 -11.11 2.28
CA ASN A 93 14.59 -11.84 1.02
C ASN A 93 13.30 -12.54 0.53
N SER A 94 12.15 -11.89 0.69
CA SER A 94 10.87 -12.44 0.25
C SER A 94 10.75 -12.43 -1.27
N ARG A 95 9.90 -13.31 -1.82
CA ARG A 95 9.56 -13.24 -3.24
C ARG A 95 8.59 -12.10 -3.54
N TRP A 96 7.71 -11.75 -2.62
CA TRP A 96 6.76 -10.65 -2.80
C TRP A 96 6.91 -9.59 -1.73
N TYR A 97 6.61 -8.35 -2.12
CA TYR A 97 6.59 -7.18 -1.25
C TYR A 97 5.38 -6.33 -1.58
N LEU A 98 4.77 -5.73 -0.57
CA LEU A 98 3.87 -4.59 -0.78
C LEU A 98 4.71 -3.32 -0.77
N VAL A 99 4.41 -2.40 -1.68
CA VAL A 99 5.05 -1.10 -1.73
C VAL A 99 3.98 -0.01 -1.66
N VAL A 100 4.04 0.80 -0.61
CA VAL A 100 3.15 1.94 -0.40
C VAL A 100 3.84 3.20 -0.91
N VAL A 101 3.23 3.84 -1.91
CA VAL A 101 3.75 5.07 -2.54
C VAL A 101 2.63 6.08 -2.73
N GLN A 102 2.95 7.37 -2.77
CA GLN A 102 1.98 8.39 -3.18
C GLN A 102 1.53 8.19 -4.62
N TYR A 103 0.31 8.57 -4.95
CA TYR A 103 -0.18 8.59 -6.35
C TYR A 103 0.63 9.55 -7.24
N THR A 104 1.13 10.64 -6.66
CA THR A 104 1.97 11.62 -7.35
C THR A 104 3.40 11.15 -7.57
N ALA A 105 3.84 10.09 -6.89
CA ALA A 105 5.19 9.56 -7.01
C ALA A 105 5.26 8.36 -7.97
N ARG A 106 6.38 8.25 -8.68
CA ARG A 106 6.68 7.09 -9.53
C ARG A 106 7.63 6.13 -8.81
N LEU A 107 7.21 4.88 -8.64
CA LEU A 107 8.04 3.80 -8.09
C LEU A 107 9.25 3.53 -9.00
N SER A 108 10.44 3.50 -8.42
CA SER A 108 11.70 3.13 -9.06
C SER A 108 12.09 1.70 -8.68
N GLN A 109 11.98 0.78 -9.63
CA GLN A 109 12.38 -0.62 -9.44
C GLN A 109 13.87 -0.73 -9.10
N GLN A 110 14.71 0.09 -9.71
CA GLN A 110 16.16 0.06 -9.46
C GLN A 110 16.51 0.49 -8.04
N LYS A 111 15.87 1.54 -7.51
CA LYS A 111 16.08 1.98 -6.13
C LYS A 111 15.59 0.90 -5.15
N LEU A 112 14.44 0.29 -5.43
CA LEU A 112 13.90 -0.82 -4.64
C LEU A 112 14.83 -2.05 -4.62
N GLU A 113 15.31 -2.49 -5.79
CA GLU A 113 16.27 -3.60 -5.93
C GLU A 113 17.59 -3.30 -5.20
N LYS A 114 18.10 -2.06 -5.31
CA LYS A 114 19.29 -1.61 -4.60
C LYS A 114 19.11 -1.67 -3.09
N TYR A 115 17.96 -1.21 -2.58
CA TYR A 115 17.63 -1.27 -1.16
C TYR A 115 17.62 -2.71 -0.64
N LEU A 116 16.87 -3.61 -1.30
CA LEU A 116 16.77 -5.01 -0.88
C LEU A 116 18.12 -5.74 -0.94
N HIS A 117 18.93 -5.46 -1.96
CA HIS A 117 20.29 -5.98 -2.03
C HIS A 117 21.17 -5.46 -0.88
N ALA A 118 21.10 -4.17 -0.55
CA ALA A 118 21.85 -3.60 0.57
C ALA A 118 21.39 -4.18 1.92
N LEU A 119 20.07 -4.36 2.10
CA LEU A 119 19.48 -4.94 3.30
C LEU A 119 19.97 -6.37 3.54
N ASN A 120 19.98 -7.22 2.51
CA ASN A 120 20.45 -8.61 2.61
C ASN A 120 21.94 -8.76 2.90
N ASN A 121 22.75 -7.83 2.41
CA ASN A 121 24.21 -7.88 2.52
C ASN A 121 24.73 -6.90 3.60
N GLY A 122 23.83 -6.39 4.45
CA GLY A 122 24.16 -5.43 5.50
C GLY A 122 24.98 -6.04 6.64
N PRO A 123 25.51 -5.20 7.54
CA PRO A 123 26.40 -5.63 8.62
C PRO A 123 25.76 -6.62 9.60
N LYS A 124 24.42 -6.70 9.64
CA LYS A 124 23.66 -7.65 10.47
C LYS A 124 23.60 -9.07 9.90
N HIS A 125 24.04 -9.28 8.65
CA HIS A 125 23.90 -10.55 7.94
C HIS A 125 25.24 -11.02 7.36
N LEU A 126 26.28 -11.09 8.20
CA LEU A 126 27.67 -11.37 7.79
C LEU A 126 27.86 -12.68 7.02
N THR A 127 27.00 -13.68 7.24
CA THR A 127 27.07 -15.00 6.59
C THR A 127 26.22 -15.10 5.33
N ARG A 128 25.32 -14.14 5.09
CA ARG A 128 24.44 -14.11 3.92
C ARG A 128 25.03 -13.17 2.88
N LYS A 129 25.31 -13.70 1.69
CA LYS A 129 25.62 -12.87 0.52
C LYS A 129 24.73 -13.23 -0.66
N ILE A 130 23.93 -12.27 -1.08
CA ILE A 130 23.03 -12.40 -2.23
C ILE A 130 23.47 -11.45 -3.32
N GLY A 131 23.79 -11.98 -4.50
CA GLY A 131 24.23 -11.16 -5.63
C GLY A 131 23.12 -10.27 -6.17
N LYS A 132 23.49 -9.08 -6.68
CA LYS A 132 22.55 -8.09 -7.27
C LYS A 132 21.60 -8.67 -8.30
N SER A 133 22.06 -9.63 -9.11
CA SER A 133 21.25 -10.28 -10.16
C SER A 133 20.07 -11.12 -9.64
N LYS A 134 20.00 -11.35 -8.32
CA LYS A 134 18.88 -12.03 -7.66
C LYS A 134 17.74 -11.10 -7.26
N PHE A 135 17.87 -9.80 -7.51
CA PHE A 135 16.82 -8.82 -7.29
C PHE A 135 16.30 -8.34 -8.64
N HIS A 136 15.10 -8.77 -9.00
CA HIS A 136 14.42 -8.35 -10.21
C HIS A 136 12.94 -8.10 -9.95
N MET A 137 12.64 -6.86 -9.53
CA MET A 137 11.32 -6.48 -9.08
C MET A 137 10.42 -6.19 -10.29
N ARG A 138 9.25 -6.83 -10.29
CA ARG A 138 8.20 -6.66 -11.28
C ARG A 138 6.86 -6.48 -10.58
N LEU A 139 5.90 -5.89 -11.27
CA LEU A 139 4.53 -5.91 -10.77
C LEU A 139 4.08 -7.37 -10.70
N ALA A 140 3.50 -7.78 -9.57
CA ALA A 140 2.93 -9.10 -9.44
C ALA A 140 1.78 -9.27 -10.46
N LYS A 141 1.61 -10.49 -10.96
CA LYS A 141 0.48 -10.81 -11.83
C LYS A 141 -0.83 -10.60 -11.05
N PRO A 142 -1.94 -10.19 -11.70
CA PRO A 142 -3.22 -9.96 -11.02
C PRO A 142 -3.68 -11.13 -10.16
N ASP A 143 -3.56 -12.37 -10.66
CA ASP A 143 -3.97 -13.57 -9.92
C ASP A 143 -3.09 -13.83 -8.68
N ASP A 144 -1.78 -13.60 -8.79
CA ASP A 144 -0.87 -13.69 -7.66
C ASP A 144 -1.15 -12.59 -6.64
N ALA A 145 -1.37 -11.35 -7.09
CA ALA A 145 -1.72 -10.25 -6.21
C ALA A 145 -3.02 -10.53 -5.45
N LEU A 146 -4.06 -11.03 -6.13
CA LEU A 146 -5.31 -11.43 -5.48
C LEU A 146 -5.10 -12.57 -4.48
N ARG A 147 -4.40 -13.62 -4.88
CA ARG A 147 -4.14 -14.80 -4.03
C ARG A 147 -3.34 -14.44 -2.77
N LEU A 148 -2.31 -13.60 -2.91
CA LEU A 148 -1.41 -13.22 -1.82
C LEU A 148 -2.03 -12.16 -0.90
N THR A 149 -2.70 -11.17 -1.47
CA THR A 149 -3.26 -10.07 -0.68
C THR A 149 -4.66 -10.35 -0.17
N GLY A 150 -5.43 -11.18 -0.86
CA GLY A 150 -6.87 -11.34 -0.64
C GLY A 150 -7.70 -10.18 -1.20
N TYR A 151 -7.07 -9.20 -1.85
CA TYR A 151 -7.74 -8.01 -2.36
C TYR A 151 -7.76 -7.99 -3.90
N LYS A 152 -8.89 -7.58 -4.45
CA LYS A 152 -9.02 -7.33 -5.90
C LYS A 152 -8.16 -6.14 -6.31
N HIS A 153 -7.86 -6.07 -7.60
CA HIS A 153 -7.15 -4.93 -8.20
C HIS A 153 -7.86 -3.61 -7.84
N GLY A 154 -7.09 -2.58 -7.46
CA GLY A 154 -7.63 -1.27 -7.07
C GLY A 154 -8.19 -1.21 -5.64
N ALA A 155 -8.17 -2.32 -4.89
CA ALA A 155 -8.68 -2.38 -3.52
C ALA A 155 -7.60 -2.72 -2.47
N VAL A 156 -6.34 -2.90 -2.89
CA VAL A 156 -5.28 -3.46 -2.04
C VAL A 156 -4.98 -2.57 -0.83
N ALA A 157 -5.26 -3.08 0.36
CA ALA A 157 -4.79 -2.53 1.62
C ALA A 157 -3.39 -3.07 1.98
N PRO A 158 -2.56 -2.30 2.71
CA PRO A 158 -1.19 -2.70 3.06
C PRO A 158 -1.07 -3.67 4.24
N PHE A 159 -2.19 -4.16 4.78
CA PHE A 159 -2.25 -5.11 5.90
C PHE A 159 -3.53 -5.95 5.86
N ALA A 160 -3.65 -6.89 6.81
CA ALA A 160 -4.71 -7.89 6.85
C ALA A 160 -4.81 -8.70 5.54
N THR A 161 -3.65 -9.00 4.94
CA THR A 161 -3.53 -9.76 3.71
C THR A 161 -3.61 -11.27 3.96
N ALA A 162 -3.98 -12.04 2.92
CA ALA A 162 -4.06 -13.50 3.00
C ALA A 162 -2.72 -14.18 3.33
N THR A 163 -1.62 -13.61 2.83
CA THR A 163 -0.24 -13.95 3.21
C THR A 163 0.37 -12.77 3.98
N PRO A 164 1.18 -12.97 5.03
CA PRO A 164 1.95 -11.89 5.64
C PRO A 164 3.07 -11.45 4.68
N ILE A 165 2.83 -10.37 3.92
CA ILE A 165 3.76 -9.85 2.90
C ILE A 165 4.51 -8.65 3.49
N PRO A 166 5.86 -8.62 3.43
CA PRO A 166 6.63 -7.47 3.91
C PRO A 166 6.25 -6.18 3.18
N THR A 167 6.05 -5.12 3.93
CA THR A 167 5.60 -3.83 3.39
C THR A 167 6.73 -2.80 3.39
N LEU A 168 6.91 -2.11 2.28
CA LEU A 168 7.88 -1.04 2.12
C LEU A 168 7.14 0.27 1.84
N VAL A 169 7.44 1.30 2.61
CA VAL A 169 6.75 2.61 2.53
C VAL A 169 7.72 3.63 1.94
N SER A 170 7.28 4.41 0.96
CA SER A 170 8.10 5.46 0.35
C SER A 170 8.57 6.48 1.39
N HIS A 171 9.86 6.84 1.38
CA HIS A 171 10.41 7.92 2.20
C HIS A 171 9.74 9.28 1.95
N LYS A 172 9.22 9.52 0.73
CA LYS A 172 8.47 10.75 0.44
C LYS A 172 7.19 10.85 1.28
N ILE A 173 6.62 9.74 1.77
CA ILE A 173 5.48 9.73 2.69
C ILE A 173 5.92 10.22 4.07
N ALA A 174 7.07 9.75 4.56
CA ALA A 174 7.63 10.22 5.83
C ALA A 174 7.92 11.72 5.82
N ASN A 175 8.35 12.26 4.66
CA ASN A 175 8.60 13.70 4.50
C ASN A 175 7.33 14.57 4.49
N LEU A 176 6.12 13.99 4.39
CA LEU A 176 4.86 14.74 4.50
C LEU A 176 4.58 15.20 5.94
N GLN A 177 5.27 14.63 6.93
CA GLN A 177 5.05 14.91 8.36
C GLN A 177 5.67 16.24 8.86
N ASN A 178 6.10 17.14 7.97
CA ASN A 178 6.73 18.42 8.33
C ASN A 178 5.71 19.46 8.85
N GLY A 179 5.07 19.18 9.99
CA GLY A 179 4.16 20.11 10.68
C GLY A 179 3.07 19.49 11.55
N GLY A 180 2.94 18.15 11.60
CA GLY A 180 1.94 17.44 12.42
C GLY A 180 1.69 16.00 11.98
N GLU A 181 0.76 15.30 12.64
CA GLU A 181 0.28 13.97 12.19
C GLU A 181 -0.36 14.09 10.81
N SER A 182 0.30 13.54 9.79
CA SER A 182 -0.21 13.48 8.43
C SER A 182 -1.05 12.22 8.24
N VAL A 183 -2.32 12.39 7.87
CA VAL A 183 -3.22 11.30 7.49
C VAL A 183 -2.96 10.87 6.06
N LEU A 184 -2.77 9.57 5.85
CA LEU A 184 -2.56 8.94 4.55
C LEU A 184 -3.84 8.24 4.11
N PHE A 185 -4.26 8.45 2.87
CA PHE A 185 -5.42 7.79 2.31
C PHE A 185 -5.02 6.65 1.37
N LEU A 186 -5.48 5.44 1.69
CA LEU A 186 -5.12 4.18 1.05
C LEU A 186 -6.38 3.40 0.61
N GLY A 187 -6.18 2.34 -0.18
CA GLY A 187 -7.23 1.36 -0.44
C GLY A 187 -7.65 0.64 0.85
N GLY A 188 -8.97 0.54 1.08
CA GLY A 188 -9.55 -0.03 2.29
C GLY A 188 -9.93 -1.51 2.19
N GLY A 189 -9.47 -2.25 1.18
CA GLY A 189 -9.82 -3.66 0.98
C GLY A 189 -11.03 -3.92 0.08
N GLU A 190 -11.81 -2.89 -0.23
CA GLU A 190 -12.87 -2.90 -1.25
C GLU A 190 -12.61 -1.78 -2.28
N TYR A 191 -13.16 -1.93 -3.49
CA TYR A 191 -12.87 -1.03 -4.61
C TYR A 191 -13.26 0.43 -4.29
N ASP A 192 -14.40 0.64 -3.64
CA ASP A 192 -14.92 1.94 -3.24
C ASP A 192 -14.62 2.31 -1.78
N LEU A 193 -14.00 1.44 -0.98
CA LEU A 193 -13.62 1.77 0.40
C LEU A 193 -12.21 2.37 0.46
N LYS A 194 -12.07 3.47 1.18
CA LYS A 194 -10.80 4.18 1.42
C LYS A 194 -10.58 4.32 2.91
N MET A 195 -9.31 4.25 3.29
CA MET A 195 -8.88 4.24 4.67
C MET A 195 -7.92 5.41 4.90
N GLY A 196 -8.22 6.26 5.88
CA GLY A 196 -7.32 7.27 6.40
C GLY A 196 -6.56 6.73 7.60
N VAL A 197 -5.22 6.72 7.58
CA VAL A 197 -4.38 6.18 8.65
C VAL A 197 -3.15 7.06 8.88
N SER A 198 -2.62 7.10 10.10
CA SER A 198 -1.33 7.75 10.37
C SER A 198 -0.18 6.92 9.79
N LEU A 199 0.97 7.55 9.51
CA LEU A 199 2.17 6.79 9.11
C LEU A 199 2.61 5.81 10.22
N ASP A 200 2.52 6.22 11.49
CA ASP A 200 2.93 5.40 12.62
C ASP A 200 2.08 4.12 12.72
N ASP A 201 0.76 4.25 12.57
CA ASP A 201 -0.15 3.11 12.60
C ASP A 201 -0.01 2.24 11.35
N LEU A 202 0.27 2.83 10.18
CA LEU A 202 0.62 2.07 8.98
C LEU A 202 1.88 1.23 9.21
N LEU A 203 2.93 1.80 9.80
CA LEU A 203 4.20 1.12 10.05
C LEU A 203 4.06 0.02 11.12
N LYS A 204 3.23 0.23 12.14
CA LYS A 204 2.93 -0.80 13.15
C LYS A 204 2.05 -1.92 12.57
N GLY A 205 1.02 -1.55 11.80
CA GLY A 205 0.01 -2.46 11.28
C GLY A 205 0.49 -3.38 10.15
N ALA A 206 1.41 -2.90 9.31
CA ALA A 206 1.91 -3.66 8.19
C ALA A 206 3.04 -4.62 8.59
N PHE A 207 3.06 -5.81 7.98
CA PHE A 207 4.04 -6.84 8.29
C PHE A 207 5.46 -6.38 7.90
N HIS A 208 6.37 -6.36 8.88
CA HIS A 208 7.77 -5.91 8.71
C HIS A 208 7.90 -4.60 7.91
N ALA A 209 7.10 -3.60 8.27
CA ALA A 209 7.10 -2.32 7.57
C ALA A 209 8.46 -1.60 7.69
N ALA A 210 8.94 -1.05 6.58
CA ALA A 210 10.13 -0.20 6.57
C ALA A 210 9.98 0.97 5.59
N THR A 211 10.47 2.13 5.99
CA THR A 211 10.55 3.31 5.11
C THR A 211 11.77 3.20 4.19
N VAL A 212 11.59 3.45 2.89
CA VAL A 212 12.62 3.23 1.87
C VAL A 212 12.65 4.34 0.81
N ASP A 213 13.84 4.66 0.31
CA ASP A 213 13.96 5.39 -0.95
C ASP A 213 13.67 4.45 -2.12
N CYS A 214 12.42 4.49 -2.60
CA CYS A 214 11.95 3.66 -3.71
C CYS A 214 11.28 4.46 -4.82
N THR A 215 11.35 5.80 -4.82
CA THR A 215 10.70 6.63 -5.84
C THR A 215 11.72 7.41 -6.64
N TYR A 216 11.39 7.74 -7.89
CA TYR A 216 12.18 8.75 -8.61
C TYR A 216 12.14 10.07 -7.85
N ASP A 217 13.27 10.78 -7.90
CA ASP A 217 13.30 12.18 -7.48
C ASP A 217 12.47 12.96 -8.52
N ASP A 218 11.76 13.99 -8.09
CA ASP A 218 11.03 14.82 -9.04
C ASP A 218 12.09 15.53 -9.90
N GLU A 219 11.97 15.50 -11.23
CA GLU A 219 12.86 16.32 -12.05
C GLU A 219 12.62 17.79 -11.65
N PRO A 220 13.69 18.58 -11.44
CA PRO A 220 13.58 19.98 -11.05
C PRO A 220 12.83 20.83 -12.08
#